data_AF-A0A8S2XE56-F1
#
_entry.id   AF-A0A8S2XE56-F1
#
_cell.length_a   1.000
_cell.length_b   1.000
_cell.length_c   1.000
_cell.angle_alpha   90.00
_cell.angle_beta   90.00
_cell.angle_gamma   90.00
#
_symmetry.space_group_name_H-M   'P 1'
#
loop_
_entity.id
_entity.type
_entity.pdbx_description
1 polymer ?
#
loop_
_entity_poly.entity_id
_entity_poly.type
_entity_poly.pdbx_seq_one_letter_code
_entity_poly.pdbx_strand_id
1 'polypeptide(L)' 'MRKERQLCDVILTVEGHELFVHRAVLSCHSNYFLELFVNDEKDTSTKKQIYYQLDGLEHPALKLIIQF' A
#
# COMPACT_ATOMS: atom_id res chain seq x y z
N MET A 1 -15.98 -2.53 2.87
CA MET A 1 -14.77 -3.35 2.62
C MET A 1 -13.52 -2.77 3.29
N ARG A 2 -13.01 -1.56 2.98
CA ARG A 2 -11.83 -0.97 3.70
C ARG A 2 -12.03 -0.77 5.21
N LYS A 3 -13.25 -0.46 5.66
CA LYS A 3 -13.60 -0.29 7.09
C LYS A 3 -13.51 -1.58 7.92
N GLU A 4 -13.48 -2.74 7.28
CA GLU A 4 -13.44 -4.04 7.98
C GLU A 4 -12.05 -4.69 7.99
N ARG A 5 -11.01 -4.01 7.47
CA ARG A 5 -9.64 -4.56 7.30
C ARG A 5 -9.58 -5.90 6.55
N GLN A 6 -10.65 -6.28 5.87
CA GLN A 6 -10.67 -7.51 5.09
C GLN A 6 -9.84 -7.29 3.83
N LEU A 7 -8.85 -8.16 3.58
CA LEU A 7 -7.97 -8.19 2.40
C LEU A 7 -6.88 -7.10 2.33
N CYS A 8 -6.60 -6.36 3.42
CA CYS A 8 -5.45 -5.44 3.44
C CYS A 8 -4.15 -6.24 3.50
N ASP A 9 -3.49 -6.35 2.35
CA ASP A 9 -2.25 -7.09 2.11
C ASP A 9 -1.00 -6.20 2.19
N VAL A 10 -1.17 -4.88 2.18
CA VAL A 10 -0.08 -3.90 2.30
C VAL A 10 -0.33 -2.90 3.42
N ILE A 11 0.75 -2.56 4.13
CA ILE A 11 0.82 -1.54 5.16
C ILE A 11 1.83 -0.48 4.71
N LEU A 12 1.35 0.73 4.47
CA LEU A 12 2.20 1.88 4.16
C LEU A 12 2.44 2.69 5.43
N THR A 13 3.69 2.95 5.77
CA THR A 13 4.07 3.82 6.88
C THR A 13 4.56 5.15 6.34
N VAL A 14 3.88 6.24 6.72
CA VAL A 14 4.18 7.60 6.29
C VAL A 14 4.19 8.52 7.50
N GLU A 15 5.33 9.16 7.75
CA GLU A 15 5.49 10.09 8.90
C GLU A 15 5.04 9.46 10.24
N GLY A 16 5.33 8.17 10.43
CA GLY A 16 4.91 7.41 11.62
C GLY A 16 3.43 6.97 11.63
N HIS A 17 2.66 7.26 10.58
CA HIS A 17 1.28 6.82 10.44
C HIS A 17 1.20 5.57 9.57
N GLU A 18 0.56 4.52 10.09
CA GLU A 18 0.31 3.29 9.36
C GLU A 18 -1.02 3.34 8.60
N LEU A 19 -0.96 3.00 7.32
CA LEU A 19 -2.09 2.99 6.39
C LEU A 19 -2.26 1.59 5.82
N PHE A 20 -3.37 0.96 6.20
CA PHE A 20 -3.77 -0.34 5.68
C PHE A 20 -4.48 -0.17 4.33
N VAL A 21 -3.91 -0.76 3.29
CA VAL A 21 -4.33 -0.61 1.89
C VAL A 21 -4.34 -1.95 1.17
N HIS A 22 -4.99 -1.97 0.01
CA HIS A 22 -5.01 -3.12 -0.89
C HIS A 22 -4.04 -2.88 -2.04
N ARG A 23 -3.21 -3.87 -2.36
CA ARG A 23 -2.30 -3.82 -3.53
C ARG A 23 -3.08 -3.47 -4.79
N ALA A 24 -4.18 -4.19 -5.04
CA ALA A 24 -4.99 -4.04 -6.24
C ALA A 24 -5.48 -2.59 -6.45
N VAL A 25 -5.96 -1.92 -5.39
CA VAL A 25 -6.46 -0.54 -5.50
C VAL A 25 -5.33 0.42 -5.86
N LEU A 26 -4.20 0.35 -5.15
CA LEU A 26 -3.07 1.23 -5.43
C LEU A 26 -2.45 0.96 -6.81
N SER A 27 -2.37 -0.30 -7.23
CA SER A 27 -1.90 -0.69 -8.55
C SER A 27 -2.80 -0.19 -9.67
N CYS A 28 -4.12 -0.16 -9.48
CA CYS A 28 -5.05 0.36 -10.48
C CYS A 28 -4.91 1.87 -10.68
N HIS A 29 -4.59 2.62 -9.63
CA HIS A 29 -4.49 4.08 -9.67
C HIS A 29 -3.06 4.61 -9.85
N SER A 30 -2.05 3.74 -9.80
CA SER A 30 -0.65 4.13 -9.94
C SER A 30 0.21 2.98 -10.47
N ASN A 31 0.78 3.19 -11.66
CA ASN A 31 1.73 2.25 -12.25
C ASN A 31 2.99 2.08 -11.38
N TYR A 32 3.37 3.09 -10.60
CA TYR A 32 4.49 2.99 -9.66
C TYR A 32 4.23 1.89 -8.62
N PHE A 33 3.04 1.89 -8.00
CA PHE A 33 2.69 0.88 -7.02
C PHE A 33 2.46 -0.50 -7.66
N LEU A 34 1.94 -0.54 -8.89
CA LEU A 34 1.85 -1.79 -9.65
C LEU A 34 3.22 -2.44 -9.84
N GLU A 35 4.20 -1.70 -10.37
CA GLU A 35 5.54 -2.23 -10.59
C GLU A 35 6.25 -2.60 -9.29
N LEU A 36 6.10 -1.77 -8.25
CA LEU A 36 6.64 -2.04 -6.92
C LEU A 36 6.14 -3.39 -6.37
N PHE A 37 4.82 -3.61 -6.43
CA PHE A 37 4.20 -4.81 -5.91
C PHE A 37 4.51 -6.04 -6.77
N VAL A 38 4.49 -5.93 -8.09
CA VAL A 38 4.81 -7.04 -9.01
C VAL A 38 6.26 -7.51 -8.84
N ASN A 39 7.19 -6.59 -8.60
CA ASN A 39 8.58 -6.95 -8.32
C ASN A 39 8.75 -7.61 -6.95
N ASP A 40 8.03 -7.15 -5.93
CA ASP A 40 8.07 -7.74 -4.58
C ASP A 40 7.41 -9.13 -4.52
N GLU A 41 6.37 -9.38 -5.33
CA GLU A 41 5.67 -10.68 -5.40
C GLU A 41 6.59 -11.83 -5.83
N LYS A 42 7.64 -11.53 -6.59
CA LYS A 42 8.63 -12.53 -7.03
C LYS A 42 9.56 -12.99 -5.90
N ASP A 43 9.77 -12.15 -4.88
CA ASP A 43 10.63 -12.44 -3.73
C ASP A 43 9.83 -12.94 -2.51
N THR A 44 8.53 -12.62 -2.45
CA THR A 44 7.77 -12.65 -1.19
C THR A 44 6.59 -13.64 -1.20
N SER A 45 6.74 -14.82 -1.82
CA SER A 45 5.68 -15.86 -1.86
C SER A 45 5.18 -16.35 -0.48
N THR A 46 5.81 -15.94 0.62
CA THR A 46 5.51 -16.40 1.99
C THR A 46 5.04 -15.32 2.96
N LYS A 47 5.04 -14.01 2.62
CA LYS A 47 4.57 -12.97 3.57
C LYS A 47 3.09 -12.64 3.35
N LYS A 48 2.31 -12.77 4.41
CA LYS A 48 0.88 -12.39 4.43
C LYS A 48 0.65 -10.87 4.39
N GLN A 49 1.63 -10.08 4.83
CA GLN A 49 1.54 -8.61 4.87
C GLN A 49 2.91 -8.02 4.53
N ILE A 50 2.92 -7.01 3.67
CA ILE A 50 4.13 -6.32 3.22
C ILE A 50 4.10 -4.88 3.74
N TYR A 51 5.25 -4.43 4.25
CA TYR A 51 5.41 -3.11 4.84
C TYR A 51 6.26 -2.24 3.92
N TYR A 52 5.78 -1.05 3.56
CA TYR A 52 6.57 -0.04 2.86
C TYR A 52 6.63 1.24 3.66
N GLN A 53 7.84 1.75 3.88
CA GLN A 53 8.04 3.08 4.41
C GLN A 53 8.19 4.05 3.23
N LEU A 54 7.33 5.07 3.17
CA LEU A 54 7.42 6.12 2.18
C LEU A 54 7.97 7.37 2.86
N ASP A 55 9.23 7.67 2.60
CA ASP A 55 9.88 8.90 3.05
C ASP A 55 9.71 9.99 1.97
N GLY A 56 9.27 11.18 2.37
CA GLY A 56 9.12 12.34 1.48
C GLY A 56 7.74 12.54 0.85
N LEU A 57 6.72 11.79 1.29
CA LEU A 57 5.33 12.00 0.88
C LEU A 57 4.50 12.35 2.10
N GLU A 58 3.70 13.43 2.03
CA GLU A 58 2.90 13.85 3.18
C GLU A 58 1.70 12.91 3.39
N HIS A 59 1.41 12.55 4.65
CA HIS A 59 0.25 11.74 5.02
C HIS A 59 -1.09 12.20 4.36
N PRO A 60 -1.47 13.50 4.37
CA PRO A 60 -2.72 13.95 3.75
C PRO A 60 -2.78 13.70 2.24
N ALA A 61 -1.66 13.84 1.53
CA ALA A 61 -1.61 13.59 0.09
C ALA A 61 -1.83 12.10 -0.21
N LEU A 62 -1.16 11.21 0.54
CA LEU A 62 -1.34 9.77 0.37
C LEU A 62 -2.77 9.33 0.73
N LYS A 63 -3.33 9.91 1.80
CA LYS A 63 -4.70 9.63 2.22
C LYS A 63 -5.71 9.99 1.12
N LEU A 64 -5.48 11.08 0.39
CA LEU A 64 -6.32 11.47 -0.75
C LEU A 64 -6.27 10.41 -1.86
N ILE A 65 -5.08 9.94 -2.21
CA ILE A 65 -4.87 8.91 -3.24
C ILE A 65 -5.55 7.58 -2.84
N ILE A 66 -5.54 7.23 -1.56
CA ILE A 66 -6.17 5.99 -1.03
C ILE A 66 -7.71 6.12 -0.90
N GLN A 67 -8.24 7.34 -0.86
CA GLN A 67 -9.65 7.61 -0.55
C GLN A 67 -10.52 7.84 -1.79
N PHE A 68 -9.92 7.95 -2.97
CA PHE A 68 -10.59 7.87 -4.28
C PHE A 68 -10.80 6.41 -4.70
#